data_AF-A0A8J3QCY5-F1
#
_entry.id   AF-A0A8J3QCY5-F1
#
_cell.length_a   1.000
_cell.length_b   1.000
_cell.length_c   1.000
_cell.angle_alpha   90.00
_cell.angle_beta   90.00
_cell.angle_gamma   90.00
#
_symmetry.space_group_name_H-M   'P 1'
#
loop_
_entity.id
_entity.type
_entity.pdbx_description
1 polymer ?
#
loop_
_entity_poly.entity_id
_entity_poly.type
_entity_poly.pdbx_seq_one_letter_code
_entity_poly.pdbx_strand_id
1 'polypeptide(L)'
;MAEEVVVITEAVVDEAAKWRRLAGQMEPIKSSADGLDLAGSAFYIGDGLNFLIYSNSYNDFQNLMVTALGGAVTEFEQIGGALDKIAAAYDQADQIVSLDLNQIWRP
;
A
#
# COMPACT_ATOMS: atom_id res chain seq x y z
N MET A 1 -19.10 -17.53 -19.52
CA MET A 1 -17.68 -17.20 -19.71
C MET A 1 -17.46 -15.69 -19.69
N ALA A 2 -17.97 -14.91 -20.65
CA ALA A 2 -17.75 -13.45 -20.68
C ALA A 2 -18.25 -12.72 -19.42
N GLU A 3 -19.48 -13.00 -18.96
CA GLU A 3 -20.06 -12.34 -17.77
C GLU A 3 -19.31 -12.67 -16.47
N GLU A 4 -18.72 -13.86 -16.37
CA GLU A 4 -17.90 -14.27 -15.22
C GLU A 4 -16.55 -13.54 -15.21
N VAL A 5 -15.92 -13.37 -16.38
CA VAL A 5 -14.65 -12.64 -16.51
C VAL A 5 -14.82 -11.16 -16.18
N VAL A 6 -15.90 -10.52 -16.64
CA VAL A 6 -16.22 -9.12 -16.31
C VAL A 6 -16.37 -8.92 -14.80
N VAL A 7 -17.12 -9.79 -14.12
CA VAL A 7 -17.29 -9.72 -12.66
C VAL A 7 -15.95 -9.90 -11.92
N ILE A 8 -15.07 -10.76 -12.42
CA ILE A 8 -13.73 -10.94 -11.85
C ILE A 8 -12.87 -9.70 -12.08
N THR A 9 -12.87 -9.11 -13.28
CA THR A 9 -12.13 -7.87 -13.57
C THR A 9 -12.60 -6.73 -12.66
N GLU A 10 -13.91 -6.53 -12.53
CA GLU A 10 -14.48 -5.48 -11.66
C GLU A 10 -14.06 -5.67 -10.20
N ALA A 11 -14.12 -6.90 -9.68
CA ALA A 11 -13.67 -7.21 -8.32
C ALA A 11 -12.17 -6.93 -8.11
N VAL A 12 -11.32 -7.18 -9.11
CA VAL A 12 -9.89 -6.87 -9.06
C VAL A 12 -9.65 -5.37 -9.03
N VAL A 13 -10.41 -4.59 -9.81
CA VAL A 13 -10.33 -3.12 -9.83
C VAL A 13 -10.80 -2.53 -8.49
N ASP A 14 -11.88 -3.06 -7.90
CA ASP A 14 -12.37 -2.62 -6.60
C ASP A 14 -11.37 -2.90 -5.47
N GLU A 15 -10.75 -4.09 -5.48
CA GLU A 15 -9.69 -4.41 -4.52
C GLU A 15 -8.47 -3.50 -4.74
N ALA A 16 -8.10 -3.18 -5.98
CA ALA A 16 -7.03 -2.22 -6.27
C ALA A 16 -7.31 -0.83 -5.67
N ALA A 17 -8.54 -0.35 -5.80
CA ALA A 17 -8.98 0.93 -5.23
C ALA A 17 -8.90 0.93 -3.69
N LYS A 18 -9.22 -0.20 -3.05
CA LYS A 18 -9.08 -0.36 -1.60
C LYS A 18 -7.61 -0.22 -1.16
N TRP A 19 -6.67 -0.87 -1.86
CA TRP A 19 -5.24 -0.76 -1.52
C TRP A 19 -4.72 0.68 -1.67
N ARG A 20 -5.12 1.40 -2.72
CA ARG A 20 -4.80 2.83 -2.86
C ARG A 20 -5.36 3.69 -1.75
N ARG A 21 -6.61 3.43 -1.34
CA ARG A 21 -7.22 4.14 -0.21
C ARG A 21 -6.44 3.87 1.08
N LEU A 22 -6.02 2.63 1.33
CA LEU A 22 -5.19 2.30 2.48
C LEU A 22 -3.84 3.00 2.40
N ALA A 23 -3.19 3.04 1.24
CA ALA A 23 -1.94 3.80 1.03
C ALA A 23 -2.10 5.28 1.43
N GLY A 24 -3.16 5.93 0.93
CA GLY A 24 -3.45 7.33 1.28
C GLY A 24 -3.83 7.53 2.75
N GLN A 25 -4.39 6.52 3.43
CA GLN A 25 -4.64 6.56 4.87
C GLN A 25 -3.38 6.37 5.72
N MET A 26 -2.36 5.69 5.18
CA MET A 26 -1.09 5.48 5.89
C MET A 26 -0.22 6.74 5.91
N GLU A 27 -0.33 7.60 4.90
CA GLU A 27 0.46 8.84 4.82
C GLU A 27 0.26 9.81 6.01
N PRO A 28 -0.98 10.16 6.42
CA PRO A 28 -1.17 10.99 7.62
C PRO A 28 -0.72 10.29 8.90
N ILE A 29 -0.80 8.96 8.97
CA ILE A 29 -0.33 8.18 10.13
C ILE A 29 1.19 8.24 10.22
N LYS A 30 1.89 8.04 9.09
CA LYS A 30 3.34 8.21 8.98
C LYS A 30 3.75 9.62 9.40
N SER A 31 3.10 10.65 8.86
CA SER A 31 3.38 12.05 9.21
C SER A 31 3.16 12.33 10.70
N SER A 32 2.12 11.73 11.29
CA SER A 32 1.87 11.86 12.73
C SER A 32 2.97 11.20 13.55
N ALA A 33 3.42 10.00 13.18
CA ALA A 33 4.50 9.29 13.86
C ALA A 33 5.86 9.99 13.71
N ASP A 34 6.12 10.58 12.54
CA ASP A 34 7.32 11.37 12.26
C ASP A 34 7.36 12.64 13.12
N GLY A 35 6.20 13.25 13.39
CA GLY A 35 6.11 14.43 14.25
C GLY A 35 6.16 14.18 15.76
N LEU A 36 6.31 12.92 16.22
CA LEU A 36 6.41 12.58 17.65
C LEU A 36 7.82 12.81 18.21
N ASP A 37 8.41 13.97 17.95
CA ASP A 37 9.76 14.26 18.42
C ASP A 37 9.77 14.62 19.91
N LEU A 38 10.62 13.93 20.67
CA LEU A 38 10.86 14.21 22.08
C LEU A 38 12.30 14.68 22.28
N ALA A 39 12.46 15.87 22.86
CA ALA A 39 13.77 16.34 23.30
C ALA A 39 14.35 15.40 24.36
N GLY A 40 15.68 15.25 24.39
CA GLY A 40 16.35 14.37 25.37
C GLY A 40 16.00 14.67 26.83
N SER A 41 15.67 15.93 27.15
CA SER A 41 15.21 16.35 28.48
C SER A 41 13.91 15.68 28.93
N ALA A 42 13.05 15.23 28.00
CA ALA A 42 11.82 14.50 28.32
C ALA A 42 12.10 13.13 28.96
N PHE A 43 13.31 12.59 28.78
CA PHE A 43 13.75 11.31 29.33
C PHE A 43 14.57 11.45 30.62
N TYR A 44 14.71 12.67 31.13
CA TYR A 44 15.46 12.93 32.35
C TYR A 44 14.65 12.54 33.59
N ILE A 45 15.07 11.47 34.27
CA ILE A 45 14.43 10.94 35.48
C ILE A 45 15.28 11.14 36.75
N GLY A 46 16.28 12.03 36.71
CA GLY A 46 17.17 12.32 37.84
C GLY A 46 18.44 11.45 37.90
N ASP A 47 18.61 10.49 37.00
CA ASP A 47 19.78 9.59 36.94
C ASP A 47 20.81 10.04 35.89
N GLY A 48 21.63 11.03 36.25
CA GLY A 48 22.84 11.40 35.51
C GLY A 48 22.64 11.62 33.99
N LEU A 49 23.54 11.05 33.18
CA LEU A 49 23.49 11.11 31.71
C LEU A 49 22.71 9.95 31.05
N ASN A 50 22.09 9.05 31.84
CA ASN A 50 21.40 7.87 31.31
C ASN A 50 20.17 8.23 30.46
N PHE A 51 19.64 9.45 30.59
CA PHE A 51 18.57 9.99 29.74
C PHE A 51 18.92 9.95 28.25
N LEU A 52 20.21 10.03 27.89
CA LEU A 52 20.67 9.93 26.49
C LEU A 52 20.38 8.55 25.91
N ILE A 53 20.52 7.48 26.70
CA ILE A 53 20.27 6.10 26.26
C ILE A 53 18.77 5.91 25.99
N TYR A 54 17.92 6.42 26.87
CA TYR A 54 16.46 6.35 26.71
C TYR A 54 15.97 7.18 25.52
N SER A 55 16.52 8.39 25.35
CA SER A 55 16.21 9.25 24.21
C SER A 55 16.62 8.60 22.89
N ASN A 56 17.82 8.02 22.81
CA ASN A 56 18.25 7.31 21.60
C ASN A 56 17.36 6.09 21.31
N SER A 57 17.03 5.29 22.32
CA SER A 57 16.17 4.12 22.15
C SER A 57 14.77 4.50 21.66
N TYR A 58 14.23 5.62 22.14
CA TYR A 58 12.96 6.17 21.63
C TYR A 58 13.07 6.58 20.17
N ASN A 59 14.11 7.35 19.82
CA ASN A 59 14.33 7.83 18.45
C ASN A 59 14.51 6.65 17.47
N ASP A 60 15.23 5.60 17.86
CA ASP A 60 15.39 4.39 17.06
C ASP A 60 14.04 3.69 16.82
N PHE A 61 13.20 3.62 17.84
CA PHE A 61 11.86 3.05 17.71
C PHE A 61 10.93 3.92 16.84
N GLN A 62 10.96 5.24 17.02
CA GLN A 62 10.23 6.19 16.18
C GLN A 62 10.64 6.03 14.71
N ASN A 63 11.95 5.98 14.44
CA ASN A 63 12.50 5.76 13.10
C ASN A 63 12.04 4.44 12.48
N LEU A 64 12.03 3.36 13.27
CA LEU A 64 11.52 2.06 12.84
C LEU A 64 10.04 2.15 12.44
N MET A 65 9.21 2.80 13.27
CA MET A 65 7.79 3.00 12.96
C MET A 65 7.61 3.82 11.69
N VAL A 66 8.26 4.98 11.56
CA VAL A 66 8.16 5.85 10.38
C VAL A 66 8.59 5.11 9.11
N THR A 67 9.65 4.29 9.20
CA THR A 67 10.11 3.45 8.08
C THR A 67 9.06 2.42 7.67
N ALA A 68 8.51 1.69 8.64
CA ALA A 68 7.48 0.67 8.38
C ALA A 68 6.21 1.29 7.78
N LEU A 69 5.76 2.43 8.32
CA LEU A 69 4.60 3.17 7.82
C LEU A 69 4.85 3.74 6.41
N GLY A 70 6.07 4.23 6.13
CA GLY A 70 6.47 4.67 4.79
C GLY A 70 6.53 3.52 3.78
N GLY A 71 6.99 2.34 4.21
CA GLY A 71 6.90 1.10 3.45
C GLY A 71 5.45 0.77 3.08
N ALA A 72 4.54 0.83 4.05
CA ALA A 72 3.11 0.56 3.82
C ALA A 72 2.47 1.53 2.80
N VAL A 73 2.79 2.83 2.85
CA VAL A 73 2.33 3.80 1.83
C VAL A 73 2.75 3.33 0.42
N THR A 74 4.03 2.98 0.27
CA THR A 74 4.61 2.61 -1.03
C THR A 74 4.09 1.25 -1.52
N GLU A 75 4.13 0.24 -0.67
CA GLU A 75 3.78 -1.13 -1.02
C GLU A 75 2.28 -1.28 -1.30
N PHE A 76 1.41 -0.61 -0.55
CA PHE A 76 -0.03 -0.64 -0.82
C PHE A 76 -0.35 0.00 -2.17
N GLU A 77 0.33 1.09 -2.55
CA GLU A 77 0.19 1.68 -3.86
C GLU A 77 0.67 0.74 -4.97
N GLN A 78 1.79 0.04 -4.75
CA GLN A 78 2.29 -0.98 -5.69
C GLN A 78 1.33 -2.16 -5.86
N ILE A 79 0.70 -2.65 -4.77
CA ILE A 79 -0.32 -3.71 -4.83
C ILE A 79 -1.51 -3.24 -5.67
N GLY A 80 -2.02 -2.03 -5.43
CA GLY A 80 -3.09 -1.45 -6.24
C GLY A 80 -2.71 -1.34 -7.72
N GLY A 81 -1.48 -0.93 -8.02
CA GLY A 81 -0.97 -0.86 -9.40
C GLY A 81 -0.80 -2.24 -10.05
N ALA A 82 -0.43 -3.26 -9.29
CA ALA A 82 -0.31 -4.64 -9.78
C ALA A 82 -1.69 -5.22 -10.13
N LEU A 83 -2.70 -4.97 -9.30
CA LEU A 83 -4.08 -5.43 -9.53
C LEU A 83 -4.68 -4.78 -10.78
N ASP A 84 -4.47 -3.49 -11.02
CA ASP A 84 -4.90 -2.84 -12.28
C ASP A 84 -4.28 -3.50 -13.52
N LYS A 85 -2.99 -3.87 -13.45
CA LYS A 85 -2.31 -4.57 -14.56
C LYS A 85 -2.91 -5.95 -14.81
N ILE A 86 -3.29 -6.65 -13.75
CA ILE A 86 -3.96 -7.96 -13.82
C ILE A 86 -5.34 -7.79 -14.47
N ALA A 87 -6.13 -6.81 -14.05
CA ALA A 87 -7.43 -6.50 -14.65
C ALA A 87 -7.31 -6.21 -16.15
N ALA A 88 -6.36 -5.34 -16.54
CA ALA A 88 -6.11 -5.02 -17.95
C ALA A 88 -5.71 -6.25 -18.79
N ALA A 89 -4.94 -7.19 -18.20
CA ALA A 89 -4.56 -8.42 -18.87
C ALA A 89 -5.77 -9.36 -19.10
N TYR A 90 -6.71 -9.43 -18.14
CA TYR A 90 -7.95 -10.19 -18.31
C TYR A 90 -8.82 -9.62 -19.44
N ASP A 91 -9.02 -8.31 -19.46
CA ASP A 91 -9.82 -7.65 -20.52
C ASP A 91 -9.19 -7.83 -21.90
N GLN A 92 -7.87 -7.75 -22.00
CA GLN A 92 -7.16 -8.00 -23.25
C GLN A 92 -7.33 -9.45 -23.72
N ALA A 93 -7.25 -10.42 -22.81
CA ALA A 93 -7.44 -11.82 -23.14
C ALA A 93 -8.87 -12.09 -23.65
N ASP A 94 -9.88 -11.51 -23.03
CA ASP A 94 -11.28 -11.67 -23.47
C ASP A 94 -11.53 -11.03 -24.85
N GLN A 95 -10.93 -9.87 -25.13
CA GLN A 95 -10.98 -9.26 -26.47
C GLN A 95 -10.34 -10.15 -27.54
N ILE A 96 -9.20 -10.80 -27.24
CA ILE A 96 -8.55 -11.70 -28.20
C ILE A 96 -9.43 -12.92 -28.46
N VAL A 97 -9.95 -13.56 -27.40
CA VAL A 97 -10.80 -14.75 -27.51
C VAL A 97 -12.10 -14.44 -28.27
N SER A 98 -12.74 -13.31 -28.00
CA SER A 98 -13.96 -12.90 -28.71
C SER A 98 -13.70 -12.57 -30.19
N LEU A 99 -12.54 -12.01 -30.53
CA LEU A 99 -12.16 -11.73 -31.92
C LEU A 99 -11.87 -13.03 -32.69
N ASP A 100 -11.24 -14.01 -32.06
CA ASP A 100 -10.97 -15.33 -32.63
C ASP A 100 -12.26 -16.13 -32.87
N LEU A 101 -13.17 -16.16 -31.89
CA LEU A 101 -14.50 -16.79 -32.05
C LEU A 101 -15.29 -16.17 -33.21
N ASN A 102 -15.26 -14.84 -33.37
CA ASN A 102 -15.94 -14.16 -34.48
C ASN A 102 -15.31 -14.46 -35.86
N GLN A 103 -14.01 -14.77 -35.92
CA GLN A 103 -13.36 -15.21 -37.16
C GLN A 103 -13.73 -16.66 -37.51
N ILE A 104 -13.90 -17.52 -36.51
CA ILE A 104 -14.23 -18.94 -36.70
C ILE A 104 -15.72 -19.15 -37.00
N TRP A 105 -16.62 -18.33 -36.44
CA TRP A 105 -18.08 -18.54 -36.49
C TRP A 105 -18.86 -17.65 -37.46
N ARG A 106 -18.20 -16.85 -38.30
CA ARG A 106 -18.89 -16.20 -39.44
C ARG A 106 -19.10 -17.22 -40.58
N PRO A 107 -20.31 -17.32 -41.17
CA PRO A 107 -20.56 -18.12 -42.37
C PRO A 107 -19.81 -17.59 -43.59
#